data_AF-A0A7V1BUH2-F1
#
_entry.id   AF-A0A7V1BUH2-F1
#
_cell.length_a   1.000
_cell.length_b   1.000
_cell.length_c   1.000
_cell.angle_alpha   90.00
_cell.angle_beta   90.00
_cell.angle_gamma   90.00
#
_symmetry.space_group_name_H-M   'P 1'
#
loop_
_entity.id
_entity.type
_entity.pdbx_description
1 polymer ?
#
loop_
_entity_poly.entity_id
_entity_poly.type
_entity_poly.pdbx_seq_one_letter_code
_entity_poly.pdbx_strand_id
1 'polypeptide(L)'
;MSRMRKTVAPLLAVIMTALIVCALFACRESRVSGQDMTVEHGAAVREENSAPSRGFEELAFPPALSGPPVLVKVPVLMYHHIGEPPPGADRLRRALTVPAQAFEQQMAYLAQAGYNPVTQTQLFKALYYGQPLPPKPVMLTFDDGYQDSYTVAAPILAKHSFPATFYILTGSVGDAGYMDWRQIIELDQRGMDIGSHTISHKDLTRISPEERRRQLFYSAI
;
A
#
# COMPACT_ATOMS: atom_id res chain seq x y z
N MET A 1 44.00 -53.24 -24.75
CA MET A 1 43.84 -51.96 -23.99
C MET A 1 44.81 -50.89 -24.51
N SER A 2 44.67 -50.40 -25.75
CA SER A 2 45.55 -49.35 -26.30
C SER A 2 44.95 -48.72 -27.56
N ARG A 3 43.87 -47.94 -27.43
CA ARG A 3 43.38 -47.12 -28.56
C ARG A 3 42.62 -45.83 -28.19
N MET A 4 42.27 -45.62 -26.92
CA MET A 4 41.50 -44.44 -26.45
C MET A 4 42.35 -43.25 -25.95
N ARG A 5 43.69 -43.31 -26.02
CA ARG A 5 44.57 -42.21 -25.54
C ARG A 5 45.13 -41.29 -26.62
N LYS A 6 44.88 -41.54 -27.91
CA LYS A 6 45.51 -40.78 -29.01
C LYS A 6 44.66 -39.67 -29.64
N THR A 7 43.38 -39.54 -29.26
CA THR A 7 42.46 -38.53 -29.84
C THR A 7 42.05 -37.41 -28.88
N VAL A 8 42.37 -37.52 -27.58
CA VAL A 8 42.01 -36.50 -26.58
C VAL A 8 43.06 -35.38 -26.48
N ALA A 9 44.33 -35.70 -26.72
CA ALA A 9 45.43 -34.73 -26.69
C ALA A 9 45.33 -33.59 -27.73
N PRO A 10 44.98 -33.82 -29.02
CA PRO A 10 44.88 -32.73 -29.99
C PRO A 10 43.63 -31.85 -29.77
N LEU A 11 42.56 -32.39 -29.17
CA LEU A 11 41.33 -31.63 -28.91
C LEU A 11 41.52 -30.64 -27.74
N LEU A 12 42.24 -31.04 -26.68
CA LEU A 12 42.62 -30.15 -25.57
C LEU A 12 43.58 -29.03 -26.00
N ALA A 13 44.48 -29.30 -26.96
CA ALA A 13 45.40 -28.30 -27.47
C ALA A 13 44.69 -27.19 -28.26
N VAL A 14 43.67 -27.54 -29.06
CA VAL A 14 42.85 -26.57 -29.84
C VAL A 14 41.98 -25.70 -28.92
N ILE A 15 41.40 -26.28 -27.86
CA ILE A 15 40.58 -25.52 -26.90
C ILE A 15 41.47 -24.56 -26.08
N MET A 16 42.67 -24.97 -25.68
CA MET A 16 43.62 -24.10 -24.99
C MET A 16 44.13 -22.96 -25.89
N THR A 17 44.34 -23.18 -27.19
CA THR A 17 44.73 -22.11 -28.12
C THR A 17 43.59 -21.12 -28.36
N ALA A 18 42.34 -21.59 -28.47
CA ALA A 18 41.18 -20.71 -28.63
C ALA A 18 40.94 -19.81 -27.39
N LEU A 19 41.15 -20.33 -26.18
CA LEU A 19 41.02 -19.55 -24.94
C LEU A 19 42.14 -18.50 -24.78
N ILE A 20 43.36 -18.80 -25.21
CA ILE A 20 44.48 -17.84 -25.18
C ILE A 20 44.27 -16.73 -26.21
N VAL A 21 43.74 -17.03 -27.40
CA VAL A 21 43.42 -16.01 -28.42
C VAL A 21 42.26 -15.10 -27.95
N CYS A 22 41.24 -15.64 -27.28
CA CYS A 22 40.19 -14.82 -26.64
C CYS A 22 40.73 -13.91 -25.54
N ALA A 23 41.67 -14.37 -24.71
CA ALA A 23 42.29 -13.56 -23.66
C ALA A 23 43.20 -12.44 -24.22
N LEU A 24 43.88 -12.68 -25.35
CA LEU A 24 44.71 -11.68 -26.03
C LEU A 24 43.89 -10.60 -26.76
N PHE A 25 42.64 -10.89 -27.17
CA PHE A 25 41.72 -9.89 -27.70
C PHE A 25 40.94 -9.12 -26.63
N ALA A 26 40.76 -9.69 -25.44
CA ALA A 26 40.09 -9.02 -24.30
C ALA A 26 41.01 -8.05 -23.53
N CYS A 27 42.34 -8.15 -23.70
CA CYS A 27 43.33 -7.24 -23.13
C CYS A 27 43.90 -6.26 -24.17
N ARG A 28 43.02 -5.57 -24.91
CA ARG A 28 43.40 -4.35 -25.64
C ARG A 28 42.75 -3.14 -24.98
N GLU A 29 43.51 -2.53 -24.09
CA GLU A 29 43.28 -1.21 -23.51
C GLU A 29 42.90 -0.18 -24.59
N SER A 30 41.73 0.42 -24.46
CA SER A 30 41.45 1.74 -25.01
C SER A 30 42.23 2.76 -24.18
N ARG A 31 43.44 3.10 -24.63
CA ARG A 31 44.18 4.27 -24.15
C ARG A 31 43.40 5.53 -24.53
N VAL A 32 43.02 6.29 -23.52
CA VAL A 32 42.55 7.67 -23.62
C VAL A 32 43.74 8.53 -24.04
N SER A 33 43.63 9.17 -25.21
CA SER A 33 44.55 10.23 -25.65
C SER A 33 44.08 11.55 -25.05
N GLY A 34 44.89 12.13 -24.18
CA GLY A 34 44.65 13.45 -23.60
C GLY A 34 44.79 14.56 -24.65
N GLN A 35 43.73 15.35 -24.80
CA GLN A 35 43.80 16.73 -25.23
C GLN A 35 43.00 17.55 -24.22
N ASP A 36 43.62 18.65 -23.79
CA ASP A 36 43.15 19.59 -22.77
C ASP A 36 41.68 19.97 -22.96
N MET A 37 40.89 19.70 -21.94
CA MET A 37 39.59 20.32 -21.71
C MET A 37 39.52 20.62 -20.22
N THR A 38 39.59 21.90 -19.88
CA THR A 38 39.21 22.43 -18.58
C THR A 38 37.82 21.91 -18.22
N VAL A 39 37.71 21.07 -17.18
CA VAL A 39 36.43 20.60 -16.67
C VAL A 39 35.90 21.61 -15.66
N GLU A 40 34.98 22.46 -16.10
CA GLU A 40 34.08 23.17 -15.19
C GLU A 40 33.30 22.15 -14.35
N HIS A 41 33.30 22.33 -13.02
CA HIS A 41 32.39 21.64 -12.12
C HIS A 41 30.96 22.16 -12.37
N GLY A 42 30.30 21.61 -13.38
CA GLY A 42 28.88 21.80 -13.66
C GLY A 42 28.13 20.50 -13.45
N ALA A 43 27.86 20.13 -12.20
CA ALA A 43 26.89 19.09 -11.89
C ALA A 43 25.50 19.61 -12.28
N ALA A 44 25.07 19.32 -13.51
CA ALA A 44 23.68 19.49 -13.90
C ALA A 44 22.86 18.40 -13.19
N VAL A 45 22.49 18.69 -11.95
CA VAL A 45 21.30 18.13 -11.32
C VAL A 45 20.18 18.32 -12.33
N ARG A 46 19.64 17.23 -12.87
CA ARG A 46 18.33 17.30 -13.50
C ARG A 46 17.40 17.78 -12.39
N GLU A 47 16.96 19.03 -12.49
CA GLU A 47 15.81 19.51 -11.72
C GLU A 47 14.71 18.50 -11.94
N GLU A 48 14.47 17.65 -10.92
CA GLU A 48 13.14 17.11 -10.72
C GLU A 48 12.24 18.34 -10.69
N ASN A 49 11.51 18.54 -11.79
CA ASN A 49 10.45 19.51 -11.86
C ASN A 49 9.71 19.45 -10.54
N SER A 50 9.85 20.52 -9.76
CA SER A 50 9.23 20.65 -8.47
C SER A 50 7.78 20.26 -8.65
N ALA A 51 7.35 19.25 -7.87
CA ALA A 51 5.96 18.86 -7.83
C ALA A 51 5.14 20.15 -7.73
N PRO A 52 4.14 20.36 -8.60
CA PRO A 52 3.47 21.65 -8.68
C PRO A 52 3.05 22.04 -7.26
N SER A 53 3.58 23.17 -6.79
CA SER A 53 3.17 23.80 -5.56
C SER A 53 1.76 24.36 -5.80
N ARG A 54 0.78 23.47 -5.97
CA ARG A 54 -0.58 23.82 -5.61
C ARG A 54 -0.50 24.04 -4.11
N GLY A 55 -0.33 25.30 -3.73
CA GLY A 55 -0.54 25.73 -2.37
C GLY A 55 -1.94 25.28 -2.01
N PHE A 56 -2.03 24.22 -1.21
CA PHE A 56 -3.29 23.85 -0.63
C PHE A 56 -3.57 24.92 0.42
N GLU A 57 -4.74 25.54 0.30
CA GLU A 57 -5.30 26.33 1.39
C GLU A 57 -5.26 25.44 2.64
N GLU A 58 -4.61 25.91 3.70
CA GLU A 58 -4.55 25.16 4.95
C GLU A 58 -5.99 24.81 5.33
N LEU A 59 -6.29 23.51 5.40
CA LEU A 59 -7.60 23.04 5.82
C LEU A 59 -7.80 23.52 7.26
N ALA A 60 -8.44 24.68 7.42
CA ALA A 60 -8.85 25.15 8.71
C ALA A 60 -9.91 24.18 9.20
N PHE A 61 -9.71 23.63 10.40
CA PHE A 61 -10.85 23.06 11.11
C PHE A 61 -11.93 24.13 11.15
N PRO A 62 -13.21 23.75 10.99
CA PRO A 62 -14.29 24.71 11.19
C PRO A 62 -14.17 25.38 12.58
N PRO A 63 -14.92 26.45 12.84
CA PRO A 63 -14.97 26.98 14.20
C PRO A 63 -15.50 25.90 15.16
N ALA A 64 -14.89 25.80 16.34
CA ALA A 64 -15.34 24.89 17.38
C ALA A 64 -16.82 25.12 17.71
N LEU A 65 -17.56 24.04 17.95
CA LEU A 65 -18.96 24.16 18.33
C LEU A 65 -19.11 24.99 19.61
N SER A 66 -20.05 25.92 19.59
CA SER A 66 -20.57 26.54 20.80
C SER A 66 -21.52 25.55 21.49
N GLY A 67 -21.12 25.02 22.64
CA GLY A 67 -21.96 24.10 23.41
C GLY A 67 -21.18 23.19 24.35
N PRO A 68 -21.87 22.39 25.18
CA PRO A 68 -21.23 21.38 26.00
C PRO A 68 -20.57 20.30 25.12
N PRO A 69 -19.50 19.64 25.61
CA PRO A 69 -18.84 18.57 24.88
C PRO A 69 -19.82 17.46 24.49
N VAL A 70 -19.77 17.01 23.23
CA VAL A 70 -20.53 15.86 22.77
C VAL A 70 -19.77 14.59 23.13
N LEU A 71 -20.41 13.69 23.90
CA LEU A 71 -19.88 12.37 24.20
C LEU A 71 -20.62 11.32 23.39
N VAL A 72 -19.91 10.65 22.49
CA VAL A 72 -20.38 9.46 21.77
C VAL A 72 -19.59 8.23 22.22
N LYS A 73 -20.24 7.07 22.22
CA LYS A 73 -19.60 5.77 22.45
C LYS A 73 -19.83 4.90 21.23
N VAL A 74 -18.78 4.67 20.45
CA VAL A 74 -18.83 3.90 19.21
C VAL A 74 -17.68 2.89 19.23
N PRO A 75 -17.96 1.57 19.28
CA PRO A 75 -16.93 0.57 19.05
C PRO A 75 -16.40 0.67 17.62
N VAL A 76 -15.08 0.62 17.46
CA VAL A 76 -14.42 0.60 16.15
C VAL A 76 -13.80 -0.78 15.97
N LEU A 77 -14.32 -1.54 15.01
CA LEU A 77 -13.84 -2.88 14.67
C LEU A 77 -12.90 -2.77 13.46
N MET A 78 -11.65 -3.21 13.66
CA MET A 78 -10.59 -3.11 12.66
C MET A 78 -10.29 -4.48 12.06
N TYR A 79 -10.34 -4.55 10.73
CA TYR A 79 -10.04 -5.71 9.93
C TYR A 79 -8.87 -5.41 9.00
N HIS A 80 -8.19 -6.46 8.53
CA HIS A 80 -7.16 -6.34 7.48
C HIS A 80 -7.52 -7.30 6.34
N HIS A 81 -7.41 -8.61 6.59
CA HIS A 81 -7.68 -9.63 5.59
C HIS A 81 -8.94 -10.41 5.91
N ILE A 82 -9.77 -10.64 4.90
CA ILE A 82 -10.98 -11.46 5.00
C ILE A 82 -10.91 -12.62 4.01
N GLY A 83 -10.80 -13.85 4.51
CA GLY A 83 -10.64 -15.04 3.69
C GLY A 83 -9.68 -16.03 4.34
N GLU A 84 -9.03 -16.84 3.50
CA GLU A 84 -8.04 -17.79 3.97
C GLU A 84 -6.63 -17.24 3.75
N PRO A 85 -5.71 -17.40 4.72
CA PRO A 85 -4.33 -16.99 4.53
C PRO A 85 -3.67 -17.90 3.46
N PRO A 86 -2.76 -17.36 2.63
CA PRO A 86 -2.09 -18.17 1.62
C PRO A 86 -1.23 -19.28 2.25
N PRO A 87 -0.95 -20.37 1.52
CA PRO A 87 0.01 -21.38 1.95
C PRO A 87 1.35 -20.74 2.34
N GLY A 88 1.92 -21.14 3.47
CA GLY A 88 3.18 -20.58 3.97
C GLY A 88 3.07 -19.18 4.60
N ALA A 89 1.87 -18.60 4.75
CA ALA A 89 1.68 -17.34 5.48
C ALA A 89 2.35 -17.36 6.86
N ASP A 90 3.02 -16.26 7.20
CA ASP A 90 3.65 -16.11 8.51
C ASP A 90 2.61 -15.95 9.64
N ARG A 91 3.11 -15.81 10.86
CA ARG A 91 2.25 -15.68 12.05
C ARG A 91 1.41 -14.39 12.02
N LEU A 92 1.97 -13.29 11.53
CA LEU A 92 1.29 -12.00 11.53
C LEU A 92 0.15 -12.00 10.51
N ARG A 93 0.42 -12.43 9.27
CA ARG A 93 -0.59 -12.59 8.21
C ARG A 93 -1.76 -13.44 8.69
N ARG A 94 -1.49 -14.56 9.38
CA ARG A 94 -2.56 -15.41 9.95
C ARG A 94 -3.33 -14.72 11.06
N ALA A 95 -2.64 -14.03 11.98
CA ALA A 95 -3.29 -13.35 13.10
C ALA A 95 -4.18 -12.18 12.65
N LEU A 96 -3.86 -11.56 11.52
CA LEU A 96 -4.63 -10.45 10.91
C LEU A 96 -5.65 -10.93 9.86
N THR A 97 -5.82 -12.24 9.68
CA THR A 97 -6.80 -12.80 8.74
C THR A 97 -8.02 -13.34 9.48
N VAL A 98 -9.20 -12.87 9.10
CA VAL A 98 -10.48 -13.42 9.55
C VAL A 98 -11.04 -14.31 8.44
N PRO A 99 -11.35 -15.60 8.72
CA PRO A 99 -12.03 -16.46 7.75
C PRO A 99 -13.33 -15.83 7.24
N ALA A 100 -13.61 -15.95 5.94
CA ALA A 100 -14.78 -15.34 5.33
C ALA A 100 -16.09 -15.75 6.02
N GLN A 101 -16.20 -17.03 6.41
CA GLN A 101 -17.36 -17.53 7.15
C GLN A 101 -17.51 -16.89 8.52
N ALA A 102 -16.40 -16.64 9.23
CA ALA A 102 -16.43 -15.97 10.52
C ALA A 102 -16.84 -14.50 10.36
N PHE A 103 -16.34 -13.82 9.32
CA PHE A 103 -16.75 -12.45 9.00
C PHE A 103 -18.25 -12.35 8.67
N GLU A 104 -18.78 -13.28 7.87
CA GLU A 104 -20.23 -13.36 7.58
C GLU A 104 -21.06 -13.56 8.86
N GLN A 105 -20.61 -14.43 9.77
CA GLN A 105 -21.26 -14.62 11.07
C GLN A 105 -21.20 -13.36 11.95
N GLN A 106 -20.10 -12.62 11.93
CA GLN A 106 -19.96 -11.35 12.66
C GLN A 106 -20.93 -10.29 12.13
N MET A 107 -21.05 -10.15 10.81
CA MET A 107 -21.99 -9.20 10.19
C MET A 107 -23.45 -9.58 10.47
N ALA A 108 -23.77 -10.87 10.37
CA ALA A 108 -25.08 -11.38 10.74
C ALA A 108 -25.43 -11.12 12.21
N TYR A 109 -24.47 -11.31 13.13
CA TYR A 109 -24.64 -10.99 14.54
C TYR A 109 -24.92 -9.50 14.75
N LEU A 110 -24.13 -8.62 14.14
CA LEU A 110 -24.32 -7.16 14.20
C LEU A 110 -25.73 -6.77 13.76
N ALA A 111 -26.20 -7.32 12.63
CA ALA A 111 -27.54 -7.07 12.11
C ALA A 111 -28.63 -7.58 13.07
N GLN A 112 -28.52 -8.82 13.55
CA GLN A 112 -29.50 -9.43 14.45
C GLN A 112 -29.57 -8.75 15.82
N ALA A 113 -28.42 -8.28 16.33
CA ALA A 113 -28.33 -7.56 17.60
C ALA A 113 -28.74 -6.08 17.49
N GLY A 114 -29.07 -5.60 16.27
CA GLY A 114 -29.54 -4.25 16.00
C GLY A 114 -28.44 -3.18 16.07
N TYR A 115 -27.19 -3.54 15.78
CA TYR A 115 -26.13 -2.57 15.55
C TYR A 115 -26.32 -1.87 14.21
N ASN A 116 -25.96 -0.59 14.17
CA ASN A 116 -26.05 0.23 12.97
C ASN A 116 -24.64 0.71 12.59
N PRO A 117 -23.99 0.05 11.61
CA PRO A 117 -22.69 0.49 11.16
C PRO A 117 -22.71 1.93 10.62
N VAL A 118 -21.66 2.69 10.93
CA VAL A 118 -21.47 4.08 10.51
C VAL A 118 -20.08 4.25 9.89
N THR A 119 -19.95 5.21 8.98
CA THR A 119 -18.66 5.58 8.39
C THR A 119 -17.86 6.56 9.25
N GLN A 120 -16.57 6.71 8.96
CA GLN A 120 -15.72 7.73 9.58
C GLN A 120 -16.32 9.13 9.45
N THR A 121 -16.84 9.49 8.27
CA THR A 121 -17.44 10.80 7.99
C THR A 121 -18.66 11.04 8.87
N GLN A 122 -19.50 10.02 9.09
CA GLN A 122 -20.64 10.12 9.99
C GLN A 122 -20.19 10.30 11.45
N LEU A 123 -19.18 9.54 11.89
CA LEU A 123 -18.62 9.67 13.23
C LEU A 123 -17.97 11.05 13.44
N PHE A 124 -17.23 11.56 12.45
CA PHE A 124 -16.67 12.91 12.46
C PHE A 124 -17.78 13.95 12.59
N LYS A 125 -18.84 13.86 11.77
CA LYS A 125 -19.96 14.80 11.85
C LYS A 125 -20.68 14.75 13.20
N ALA A 126 -20.75 13.59 13.84
CA ALA A 126 -21.32 13.48 15.18
C ALA A 126 -20.46 14.15 16.25
N LEU A 127 -19.16 13.89 16.23
CA LEU A 127 -18.19 14.50 17.17
C LEU A 127 -18.08 16.01 16.97
N TYR A 128 -18.04 16.42 15.70
CA TYR A 128 -17.63 17.75 15.31
C TYR A 128 -18.80 18.71 15.07
N TYR A 129 -19.95 18.21 14.60
CA TYR A 129 -21.15 19.02 14.35
C TYR A 129 -22.33 18.65 15.25
N GLY A 130 -22.17 17.71 16.18
CA GLY A 130 -23.26 17.25 17.04
C GLY A 130 -24.37 16.53 16.28
N GLN A 131 -24.10 16.03 15.06
CA GLN A 131 -25.09 15.27 14.31
C GLN A 131 -25.41 13.95 15.04
N PRO A 132 -26.70 13.53 15.07
CA PRO A 132 -27.08 12.30 15.75
C PRO A 132 -26.51 11.08 15.02
N LEU A 133 -26.05 10.09 15.79
CA LEU A 133 -25.76 8.74 15.29
C LEU A 133 -27.00 7.84 15.46
N PRO A 134 -27.13 6.78 14.64
CA PRO A 134 -28.16 5.77 14.87
C PRO A 134 -27.96 5.07 16.23
N PRO A 135 -29.00 4.43 16.80
CA PRO A 135 -28.86 3.65 18.03
C PRO A 135 -27.85 2.51 17.82
N LYS A 136 -27.12 2.13 18.88
CA LYS A 136 -26.07 1.07 18.81
C LYS A 136 -25.11 1.27 17.62
N PRO A 137 -24.46 2.43 17.49
CA PRO A 137 -23.52 2.67 16.40
C PRO A 137 -22.31 1.74 16.55
N VAL A 138 -21.76 1.27 15.43
CA VAL A 138 -20.47 0.57 15.34
C VAL A 138 -19.74 1.06 14.10
N MET A 139 -18.43 1.18 14.12
CA MET A 139 -17.65 1.52 12.94
C MET A 139 -16.88 0.28 12.49
N LEU A 140 -16.93 -0.01 11.19
CA LEU A 140 -16.21 -1.11 10.56
C LEU A 140 -15.08 -0.51 9.72
N THR A 141 -13.84 -0.89 10.01
CA THR A 141 -12.67 -0.40 9.28
C THR A 141 -11.87 -1.53 8.66
N PHE A 142 -11.31 -1.27 7.49
CA PHE A 142 -10.44 -2.19 6.76
C PHE A 142 -9.16 -1.45 6.39
N ASP A 143 -8.02 -1.94 6.88
CA ASP A 143 -6.73 -1.28 6.70
C ASP A 143 -5.97 -1.89 5.52
N ASP A 144 -4.88 -1.22 5.11
CA ASP A 144 -3.94 -1.58 4.03
C ASP A 144 -4.46 -1.58 2.58
N GLY A 145 -5.78 -1.73 2.35
CA GLY A 145 -6.35 -1.74 1.00
C GLY A 145 -6.16 -3.05 0.23
N TYR A 146 -6.11 -4.19 0.94
CA TYR A 146 -6.02 -5.51 0.33
C TYR A 146 -7.21 -5.83 -0.59
N GLN A 147 -6.95 -6.60 -1.63
CA GLN A 147 -7.95 -6.97 -2.63
C GLN A 147 -9.13 -7.75 -2.03
N ASP A 148 -8.90 -8.53 -0.98
CA ASP A 148 -9.92 -9.34 -0.30
C ASP A 148 -10.99 -8.50 0.41
N SER A 149 -10.65 -7.28 0.84
CA SER A 149 -11.60 -6.27 1.33
C SER A 149 -12.67 -5.93 0.28
N TYR A 150 -12.29 -5.87 -1.01
CA TYR A 150 -13.24 -5.66 -2.10
C TYR A 150 -13.91 -6.96 -2.56
N THR A 151 -13.15 -8.03 -2.78
CA THR A 151 -13.70 -9.24 -3.41
C THR A 151 -14.51 -10.12 -2.45
N VAL A 152 -14.27 -10.02 -1.14
CA VAL A 152 -14.92 -10.84 -0.12
C VAL A 152 -15.73 -9.99 0.85
N ALA A 153 -15.11 -8.99 1.50
CA ALA A 153 -15.78 -8.24 2.56
C ALA A 153 -16.92 -7.36 2.03
N ALA A 154 -16.70 -6.59 0.97
CA ALA A 154 -17.71 -5.68 0.42
C ALA A 154 -19.00 -6.38 -0.03
N PRO A 155 -18.99 -7.53 -0.73
CA PRO A 155 -20.20 -8.29 -1.01
C PRO A 155 -20.95 -8.76 0.24
N ILE A 156 -20.25 -9.16 1.30
CA ILE A 156 -20.88 -9.58 2.57
C ILE A 156 -21.52 -8.37 3.26
N LEU A 157 -20.83 -7.23 3.32
CA LEU A 157 -21.39 -5.97 3.86
C LEU A 157 -22.66 -5.55 3.10
N ALA A 158 -22.64 -5.67 1.76
CA ALA A 158 -23.77 -5.32 0.91
C ALA A 158 -25.03 -6.15 1.21
N LYS A 159 -24.91 -7.43 1.62
CA LYS A 159 -26.06 -8.25 2.03
C LYS A 159 -26.84 -7.65 3.21
N HIS A 160 -26.17 -6.84 4.04
CA HIS A 160 -26.73 -6.21 5.22
C HIS A 160 -26.94 -4.70 5.06
N SER A 161 -26.65 -4.14 3.88
CA SER A 161 -26.61 -2.68 3.65
C SER A 161 -25.72 -1.94 4.65
N PHE A 162 -24.61 -2.57 5.05
CA PHE A 162 -23.70 -2.02 6.04
C PHE A 162 -22.64 -1.12 5.38
N PRO A 163 -22.55 0.17 5.77
CA PRO A 163 -21.42 0.99 5.37
C PRO A 163 -20.16 0.63 6.16
N ALA A 164 -19.00 0.97 5.62
CA ALA A 164 -17.69 0.78 6.23
C ALA A 164 -16.70 1.86 5.76
N THR A 165 -15.51 1.89 6.37
CA THR A 165 -14.40 2.75 5.97
C THR A 165 -13.19 1.91 5.57
N PHE A 166 -12.61 2.18 4.40
CA PHE A 166 -11.42 1.49 3.89
C PHE A 166 -10.23 2.45 3.89
N TYR A 167 -9.19 2.14 4.68
CA TYR A 167 -7.95 2.89 4.72
C TYR A 167 -6.95 2.30 3.73
N ILE A 168 -6.55 3.10 2.73
CA ILE A 168 -5.79 2.64 1.57
C ILE A 168 -4.33 3.02 1.70
N LEU A 169 -3.46 2.02 1.52
CA LEU A 169 -2.03 2.22 1.31
C LEU A 169 -1.80 2.68 -0.13
N THR A 170 -1.74 4.00 -0.37
CA THR A 170 -1.84 4.53 -1.75
C THR A 170 -0.68 4.12 -2.66
N GLY A 171 0.49 3.84 -2.10
CA GLY A 171 1.66 3.37 -2.85
C GLY A 171 1.60 1.91 -3.29
N SER A 172 0.60 1.14 -2.84
CA SER A 172 0.39 -0.26 -3.23
C SER A 172 -0.86 -0.49 -4.08
N VAL A 173 -1.59 0.58 -4.44
CA VAL A 173 -2.79 0.45 -5.27
C VAL A 173 -2.42 -0.09 -6.65
N GLY A 174 -3.07 -1.19 -7.04
CA GLY A 174 -2.81 -1.91 -8.28
C GLY A 174 -1.69 -2.95 -8.21
N ASP A 175 -0.97 -3.05 -7.09
CA ASP A 175 -0.01 -4.13 -6.87
C ASP A 175 -0.72 -5.47 -6.65
N ALA A 176 0.00 -6.57 -6.86
CA ALA A 176 -0.52 -7.91 -6.63
C ALA A 176 -0.99 -8.08 -5.17
N GLY A 177 -2.28 -8.41 -4.99
CA GLY A 177 -2.90 -8.60 -3.68
C GLY A 177 -3.54 -7.34 -3.09
N TYR A 178 -3.44 -6.19 -3.74
CA TYR A 178 -4.08 -4.94 -3.36
C TYR A 178 -5.20 -4.56 -4.33
N MET A 179 -6.10 -3.69 -3.87
CA MET A 179 -7.13 -3.13 -4.74
C MET A 179 -6.51 -2.24 -5.82
N ASP A 180 -7.16 -2.16 -6.98
CA ASP A 180 -6.91 -1.12 -7.99
C ASP A 180 -7.82 0.11 -7.77
N TRP A 181 -7.54 1.21 -8.48
CA TRP A 181 -8.34 2.44 -8.38
C TRP A 181 -9.79 2.26 -8.81
N ARG A 182 -10.08 1.36 -9.76
CA ARG A 182 -11.46 1.10 -10.20
C ARG A 182 -12.26 0.50 -9.05
N GLN A 183 -11.69 -0.46 -8.32
CA GLN A 183 -12.29 -1.09 -7.16
C GLN A 183 -12.52 -0.09 -6.01
N ILE A 184 -11.54 0.78 -5.74
CA ILE A 184 -11.66 1.81 -4.69
C ILE A 184 -12.77 2.82 -5.02
N ILE A 185 -12.82 3.31 -6.26
CA ILE A 185 -13.88 4.22 -6.74
C ILE A 185 -15.26 3.55 -6.65
N GLU A 186 -15.34 2.26 -6.96
CA GLU A 186 -16.60 1.52 -6.87
C GLU A 186 -17.08 1.35 -5.42
N LEU A 187 -16.17 1.23 -4.44
CA LEU A 187 -16.53 1.23 -3.01
C LEU A 187 -17.08 2.58 -2.57
N ASP A 188 -16.42 3.68 -2.95
CA ASP A 188 -16.88 5.04 -2.67
C ASP A 188 -18.28 5.30 -3.27
N GLN A 189 -18.50 4.94 -4.53
CA GLN A 189 -19.80 5.05 -5.21
C GLN A 189 -20.90 4.19 -4.55
N ARG A 190 -20.54 3.17 -3.78
CA ARG A 190 -21.47 2.34 -2.99
C ARG A 190 -21.74 2.88 -1.59
N GLY A 191 -21.24 4.07 -1.27
CA GLY A 191 -21.44 4.73 0.02
C GLY A 191 -20.49 4.27 1.12
N MET A 192 -19.36 3.64 0.76
CA MET A 192 -18.28 3.38 1.69
C MET A 192 -17.38 4.62 1.79
N ASP A 193 -16.80 4.87 2.96
CA ASP A 193 -15.78 5.91 3.07
C ASP A 193 -14.42 5.34 2.65
N ILE A 194 -13.64 6.15 1.94
CA ILE A 194 -12.24 5.87 1.61
C ILE A 194 -11.36 6.83 2.40
N GLY A 195 -10.34 6.30 3.07
CA GLY A 195 -9.39 7.06 3.88
C GLY A 195 -7.93 6.70 3.57
N SER A 196 -7.01 7.54 4.02
CA SER A 196 -5.57 7.30 3.84
C SER A 196 -5.01 6.32 4.89
N HIS A 197 -4.16 5.39 4.44
CA HIS A 197 -3.27 4.58 5.28
C HIS A 197 -1.79 4.88 5.01
N THR A 198 -1.46 6.14 4.71
CA THR A 198 -0.15 6.61 4.22
C THR A 198 0.20 6.09 2.82
N ILE A 199 1.36 6.50 2.29
CA ILE A 199 1.84 6.00 0.99
C ILE A 199 2.38 4.58 1.12
N SER A 200 3.17 4.30 2.17
CA SER A 200 4.04 3.10 2.21
C SER A 200 4.13 2.42 3.58
N HIS A 201 3.20 2.73 4.50
CA HIS A 201 3.07 2.08 5.80
C HIS A 201 4.34 2.21 6.68
N LYS A 202 5.08 3.30 6.50
CA LYS A 202 6.24 3.61 7.34
C LYS A 202 5.77 3.95 8.74
N ASP A 203 6.51 3.49 9.74
CA ASP A 203 6.31 3.91 11.13
C ASP A 203 6.55 5.43 11.25
N LEU A 204 5.46 6.18 11.34
CA LEU A 204 5.47 7.65 11.37
C LEU A 204 6.21 8.20 12.59
N THR A 205 6.38 7.41 13.65
CA THR A 205 7.11 7.81 14.87
C THR A 205 8.63 7.75 14.70
N ARG A 206 9.12 7.04 13.67
CA ARG A 206 10.53 6.73 13.46
C ARG A 206 11.16 7.41 12.24
N ILE A 207 10.40 8.22 11.52
CA ILE A 207 10.82 8.94 10.31
C ILE A 207 10.93 10.45 10.57
N SER A 208 11.63 11.16 9.68
CA SER A 208 11.76 12.62 9.76
C SER A 208 10.40 13.32 9.63
N PRO A 209 10.24 14.54 10.17
CA PRO A 209 9.02 15.33 9.98
C PRO A 209 8.68 15.57 8.51
N GLU A 210 9.68 15.74 7.66
CA GLU A 210 9.52 15.90 6.21
C GLU A 210 8.96 14.63 5.56
N GLU A 211 9.53 13.46 5.87
CA GLU A 211 9.03 12.19 5.34
C GLU A 211 7.64 11.88 5.90
N ARG A 212 7.36 12.19 7.17
CA ARG A 212 6.02 12.07 7.76
C ARG A 212 5.02 12.95 7.01
N ARG A 213 5.39 14.20 6.71
CA ARG A 213 4.59 15.10 5.88
C ARG A 213 4.36 14.48 4.51
N ARG A 214 5.40 13.98 3.84
CA ARG A 214 5.27 13.31 2.55
C ARG A 214 4.27 12.15 2.61
N GLN A 215 4.45 11.24 3.56
CA GLN A 215 3.60 10.06 3.76
C GLN A 215 2.13 10.42 3.96
N LEU A 216 1.82 11.50 4.69
CA LEU A 216 0.45 11.93 4.95
C LEU A 216 -0.13 12.71 3.76
N PHE A 217 0.58 13.73 3.27
CA PHE A 217 0.04 14.65 2.26
C PHE A 217 -0.17 14.00 0.90
N TYR A 218 0.77 13.19 0.40
CA TYR A 218 0.64 12.57 -0.91
C TYR A 218 -0.17 11.26 -0.91
N SER A 219 -0.73 10.89 0.24
CA SER A 219 -1.68 9.79 0.36
C SER A 219 -3.13 10.26 0.56
N ALA A 220 -3.36 11.58 0.55
CA ALA A 220 -4.71 12.13 0.63
C ALA A 220 -5.51 11.72 -0.62
N ILE A 221 -6.67 11.10 -0.40
CA ILE A 221 -7.58 10.54 -1.40
C ILE A 221 -9.02 10.89 -1.04
#